data_AF-V6F4T6-F1
#
_entry.id   AF-V6F4T6-F1
#
_cell.length_a   1.000
_cell.length_b   1.000
_cell.length_c   1.000
_cell.angle_alpha   90.00
_cell.angle_beta   90.00
_cell.angle_gamma   90.00
#
_symmetry.space_group_name_H-M   'P 1'
#
loop_
_entity.id
_entity.type
_entity.pdbx_description
1 polymer ?
#
loop_
_entity_poly.entity_id
_entity_poly.type
_entity_poly.pdbx_seq_one_letter_code
_entity_poly.pdbx_strand_id
1 'polypeptide(L)'
;MLKHSIVIVMALLLLGAEAGLTAETKGSDSADISIRSARVETVRARLATVSSPSASATMLDADDLLRQLKAAPADKRAALAAQLDAALTRAELEIDMANRPK
;
A
#
# COMPACT_ATOMS: atom_id res chain seq x y z
N MET A 1 -51.09 30.92 14.99
CA MET A 1 -49.65 31.17 14.78
C MET A 1 -48.91 29.83 14.82
N LEU A 2 -48.84 29.10 13.69
CA LEU A 2 -48.17 27.78 13.66
C LEU A 2 -47.78 27.39 12.21
N LYS A 3 -46.98 28.20 11.52
CA LYS A 3 -46.58 27.92 10.12
C LYS A 3 -45.20 28.48 9.76
N HIS A 4 -44.14 28.24 10.55
CA HIS A 4 -42.78 28.63 10.09
C HIS A 4 -41.67 27.64 10.46
N SER A 5 -41.94 26.55 11.19
CA SER A 5 -40.85 25.75 11.77
C SER A 5 -40.42 24.51 10.98
N ILE A 6 -41.02 24.21 9.82
CA ILE A 6 -40.77 22.95 9.09
C ILE A 6 -39.79 23.12 7.91
N VAL A 7 -39.57 24.34 7.41
CA VAL A 7 -38.75 24.56 6.21
C VAL A 7 -37.24 24.59 6.51
N ILE A 8 -36.85 24.82 7.77
CA ILE A 8 -35.44 25.03 8.15
C ILE A 8 -34.65 23.70 8.24
N VAL A 9 -35.33 22.57 8.49
CA VAL A 9 -34.65 21.27 8.68
C VAL A 9 -34.20 20.66 7.33
N MET A 10 -34.87 20.98 6.22
CA MET A 10 -34.48 20.48 4.89
C MET A 10 -33.34 21.27 4.23
N ALA A 11 -33.04 22.49 4.69
CA ALA A 11 -31.93 23.29 4.16
C ALA A 11 -30.57 22.90 4.77
N LEU A 12 -30.56 22.32 5.97
CA LEU A 12 -29.33 21.94 6.66
C LEU A 12 -28.73 20.61 6.17
N LEU A 13 -29.50 19.78 5.46
CA LEU A 13 -29.06 18.49 4.92
C LEU A 13 -28.30 18.61 3.59
N LEU A 14 -28.38 19.76 2.91
CA LEU A 14 -27.71 20.00 1.62
C LEU A 14 -26.38 20.75 1.75
N LEU A 15 -26.06 21.28 2.93
CA LEU A 15 -24.80 22.00 3.20
C LEU A 15 -23.74 21.13 3.91
N GLY A 16 -23.99 19.83 4.07
CA GLY A 16 -23.09 18.89 4.72
C GLY A 16 -22.33 17.96 3.77
N ALA A 17 -22.59 18.02 2.46
CA ALA A 17 -22.09 17.03 1.51
C ALA A 17 -20.67 17.31 0.96
N GLU A 18 -20.07 18.46 1.25
CA GLU A 18 -18.77 18.84 0.64
C GLU A 18 -17.58 18.94 1.61
N ALA A 19 -17.74 18.51 2.87
CA ALA A 19 -16.67 18.60 3.87
C ALA A 19 -16.15 17.24 4.38
N GLY A 20 -16.38 16.15 3.63
CA GLY A 20 -16.23 14.79 4.15
C GLY A 20 -15.25 13.85 3.46
N LEU A 21 -14.49 14.25 2.42
CA LEU A 21 -13.74 13.27 1.60
C LEU A 21 -12.21 13.39 1.56
N THR A 22 -11.59 14.28 2.34
CA THR A 22 -10.13 14.53 2.22
C THR A 22 -9.27 14.08 3.41
N ALA A 23 -9.87 13.58 4.50
CA ALA A 23 -9.11 13.14 5.67
C ALA A 23 -8.89 11.61 5.76
N GLU A 24 -9.71 10.80 5.10
CA GLU A 24 -9.66 9.33 5.22
C GLU A 24 -8.55 8.69 4.35
N THR A 25 -8.13 9.37 3.29
CA THR A 25 -7.13 8.86 2.34
C THR A 25 -5.71 8.85 2.91
N LYS A 26 -5.36 9.79 3.79
CA LYS A 26 -3.98 9.95 4.30
C LYS A 26 -3.59 8.89 5.34
N GLY A 27 -4.55 8.46 6.16
CA GLY A 27 -4.35 7.39 7.16
C GLY A 27 -4.28 6.00 6.52
N SER A 28 -5.13 5.73 5.53
CA SER A 28 -5.15 4.48 4.78
C SER A 28 -3.84 4.24 4.03
N ASP A 29 -3.29 5.29 3.42
CA ASP A 29 -2.06 5.21 2.63
C ASP A 29 -0.79 4.96 3.48
N SER A 30 -0.71 5.59 4.66
CA SER A 30 0.39 5.32 5.60
C SER A 30 0.36 3.90 6.15
N ALA A 31 -0.83 3.32 6.34
CA ALA A 31 -0.98 1.94 6.79
C ALA A 31 -0.54 0.94 5.70
N ASP A 32 -0.93 1.18 4.44
CA ASP A 32 -0.53 0.34 3.30
C ASP A 32 1.01 0.33 3.10
N ILE A 33 1.66 1.50 3.16
CA ILE A 33 3.13 1.60 3.07
C ILE A 33 3.81 0.82 4.21
N SER A 34 3.23 0.85 5.41
CA SER A 34 3.75 0.14 6.59
C SER A 34 3.65 -1.38 6.41
N ILE A 35 2.49 -1.86 5.93
CA ILE A 35 2.26 -3.29 5.62
C ILE A 35 3.27 -3.77 4.57
N ARG A 36 3.46 -3.01 3.50
CA ARG A 36 4.42 -3.35 2.43
C ARG A 36 5.86 -3.34 2.93
N SER A 37 6.22 -2.36 3.76
CA SER A 37 7.55 -2.30 4.39
C SER A 37 7.80 -3.54 5.27
N ALA A 38 6.80 -3.97 6.05
CA ALA A 38 6.89 -5.18 6.84
C ALA A 38 7.02 -6.44 5.96
N ARG A 39 6.29 -6.50 4.84
CA ARG A 39 6.41 -7.61 3.88
C ARG A 39 7.81 -7.70 3.27
N VAL A 40 8.40 -6.57 2.87
CA VAL A 40 9.79 -6.52 2.37
C VAL A 40 10.76 -7.09 3.41
N GLU A 41 10.62 -6.71 4.68
CA GLU A 41 11.48 -7.23 5.74
C GLU A 41 11.28 -8.74 5.97
N THR A 42 10.03 -9.22 5.94
CA THR A 42 9.76 -10.67 6.04
C THR A 42 10.43 -11.45 4.92
N VAL A 43 10.31 -11.00 3.67
CA VAL A 43 10.96 -11.67 2.53
C VAL A 43 12.48 -11.58 2.63
N ARG A 44 13.03 -10.44 3.07
CA ARG A 44 14.46 -10.28 3.33
C ARG A 44 14.97 -11.27 4.39
N ALA A 45 14.23 -11.42 5.49
CA ALA A 45 14.58 -12.37 6.54
C ALA A 45 14.57 -13.81 6.03
N ARG A 46 13.60 -14.17 5.16
CA ARG A 46 13.58 -15.47 4.49
C ARG A 46 14.76 -15.64 3.53
N LEU A 47 15.11 -14.62 2.76
CA LEU A 47 16.27 -14.66 1.88
C LEU A 47 17.56 -14.86 2.68
N ALA A 48 17.69 -14.27 3.87
CA ALA A 48 18.88 -14.43 4.70
C ALA A 48 19.14 -15.88 5.15
N THR A 49 18.14 -16.77 5.08
CA THR A 49 18.30 -18.19 5.41
C THR A 49 18.65 -19.06 4.21
N VAL A 50 18.71 -18.50 2.99
CA VAL A 50 18.97 -19.23 1.74
C VAL A 50 19.94 -18.48 0.85
N SER A 51 20.88 -19.17 0.20
CA SER A 51 21.70 -18.52 -0.83
C SER A 51 20.99 -18.56 -2.18
N SER A 52 20.42 -17.44 -2.60
CA SER A 52 19.81 -17.27 -3.93
C SER A 52 20.23 -15.94 -4.56
N PRO A 53 21.16 -15.94 -5.54
CA PRO A 53 21.59 -14.73 -6.23
C PRO A 53 20.46 -14.04 -7.00
N SER A 54 19.55 -14.81 -7.61
CA SER A 54 18.39 -14.25 -8.33
C SER A 54 17.43 -13.55 -7.36
N ALA A 55 17.10 -14.20 -6.23
CA ALA A 55 16.24 -13.57 -5.22
C ALA A 55 16.89 -12.32 -4.62
N SER A 56 18.22 -12.32 -4.47
CA SER A 56 18.96 -11.12 -4.01
C SER A 56 18.83 -9.96 -4.99
N ALA A 57 18.92 -10.21 -6.30
CA ALA A 57 18.70 -9.17 -7.31
C ALA A 57 17.25 -8.66 -7.30
N THR A 58 16.27 -9.56 -7.26
CA THR A 58 14.85 -9.20 -7.18
C THR A 58 14.53 -8.38 -5.92
N MET A 59 15.20 -8.67 -4.79
CA MET A 59 15.04 -7.90 -3.55
C MET A 59 15.60 -6.48 -3.66
N LEU A 60 16.68 -6.24 -4.42
CA LEU A 60 17.17 -4.87 -4.67
C LEU A 60 16.14 -4.04 -5.44
N ASP A 61 15.48 -4.64 -6.42
CA ASP A 61 14.41 -3.99 -7.18
C ASP A 61 13.20 -3.70 -6.27
N ALA A 62 12.83 -4.64 -5.41
CA ALA A 62 11.75 -4.44 -4.44
C ALA A 62 12.06 -3.29 -3.45
N ASP A 63 13.30 -3.16 -2.99
CA ASP A 63 13.74 -2.05 -2.12
C ASP A 63 13.72 -0.70 -2.83
N ASP A 64 14.06 -0.66 -4.12
CA ASP A 64 13.93 0.55 -4.92
C ASP A 64 12.47 0.94 -5.13
N LEU A 65 11.60 -0.02 -5.48
CA LEU A 65 10.16 0.19 -5.60
C LEU A 65 9.52 0.68 -4.30
N LEU A 66 9.95 0.16 -3.14
CA LEU A 66 9.47 0.64 -1.84
C LEU A 66 9.88 2.09 -1.57
N ARG A 67 11.12 2.47 -1.92
CA ARG A 67 11.58 3.87 -1.80
C ARG A 67 10.80 4.78 -2.73
N GLN A 68 10.58 4.36 -3.98
CA GLN A 68 9.76 5.10 -4.93
C GLN A 68 8.32 5.24 -4.43
N LEU A 69 7.70 4.18 -3.91
CA LEU A 69 6.34 4.20 -3.37
C LEU A 69 6.20 5.20 -2.21
N LYS A 70 7.18 5.25 -1.30
CA LYS A 70 7.21 6.20 -0.18
C LYS A 70 7.30 7.67 -0.65
N ALA A 71 7.99 7.92 -1.75
CA ALA A 71 8.18 9.26 -2.31
C ALA A 71 7.13 9.65 -3.37
N ALA A 72 6.34 8.69 -3.86
CA ALA A 72 5.46 8.88 -5.00
C ALA A 72 4.21 9.71 -4.65
N PRO A 73 3.69 10.50 -5.61
CA PRO A 73 2.38 11.12 -5.50
C PRO A 73 1.27 10.06 -5.66
N ALA A 74 0.07 10.36 -5.17
CA ALA A 74 -1.04 9.41 -5.05
C ALA A 74 -1.41 8.71 -6.38
N ASP A 75 -1.31 9.41 -7.51
CA ASP A 75 -1.61 8.91 -8.86
C ASP A 75 -0.69 7.77 -9.31
N LYS A 76 0.54 7.68 -8.79
CA LYS A 76 1.51 6.62 -9.14
C LYS A 76 1.57 5.49 -8.11
N ARG A 77 1.01 5.70 -6.92
CA ARG A 77 1.14 4.74 -5.80
C ARG A 77 0.55 3.38 -6.12
N ALA A 78 -0.64 3.32 -6.70
CA ALA A 78 -1.28 2.05 -7.04
C ALA A 78 -0.43 1.20 -8.01
N ALA A 79 0.17 1.83 -9.02
CA ALA A 79 1.03 1.16 -9.98
C ALA A 79 2.34 0.68 -9.34
N LEU A 80 2.98 1.51 -8.51
CA LEU A 80 4.20 1.15 -7.79
C LEU A 80 3.95 0.05 -6.75
N ALA A 81 2.80 0.10 -6.07
CA ALA A 81 2.35 -0.92 -5.14
C ALA A 81 2.19 -2.28 -5.82
N ALA A 82 1.53 -2.33 -6.98
CA ALA A 82 1.38 -3.56 -7.76
C ALA A 82 2.74 -4.11 -8.25
N GLN A 83 3.64 -3.24 -8.69
CA GLN A 83 5.00 -3.64 -9.10
C GLN A 83 5.79 -4.21 -7.92
N LEU A 84 5.69 -3.56 -6.75
CA LEU A 84 6.32 -4.05 -5.52
C LEU A 84 5.78 -5.43 -5.14
N ASP A 85 4.46 -5.63 -5.19
CA ASP A 85 3.87 -6.94 -4.87
C ASP A 85 4.33 -8.03 -5.83
N ALA A 86 4.41 -7.74 -7.13
CA ALA A 86 4.91 -8.67 -8.12
C ALA A 86 6.39 -9.03 -7.89
N ALA A 87 7.23 -8.04 -7.57
CA ALA A 87 8.63 -8.25 -7.25
C ALA A 87 8.80 -9.12 -5.99
N LEU A 88 8.03 -8.85 -4.93
CA LEU A 88 8.06 -9.64 -3.70
C LEU A 88 7.61 -11.08 -3.93
N THR A 89 6.52 -11.30 -4.66
CA THR A 89 6.06 -12.66 -5.00
C THR A 89 7.10 -13.40 -5.83
N ARG A 90 7.77 -12.73 -6.76
CA ARG A 90 8.87 -13.33 -7.52
C ARG A 90 10.04 -13.72 -6.63
N ALA A 91 10.47 -12.83 -5.72
CA ALA A 91 11.54 -13.13 -4.76
C ALA A 91 11.17 -14.33 -3.88
N GLU A 92 9.93 -14.40 -3.40
CA GLU A 92 9.42 -15.54 -2.63
C GLU A 92 9.51 -16.86 -3.41
N LEU A 93 9.12 -16.87 -4.69
CA LEU A 93 9.24 -18.04 -5.56
C LEU A 93 10.71 -18.44 -5.77
N GLU A 94 11.60 -17.48 -5.98
CA GLU A 94 13.02 -17.72 -6.19
C GLU A 94 13.70 -18.27 -4.90
N ILE A 95 13.27 -17.82 -3.72
CA ILE A 95 13.66 -18.37 -2.42
C ILE A 95 13.16 -19.80 -2.27
N ASP A 96 11.89 -20.04 -2.57
CA ASP A 96 11.28 -21.37 -2.45
C ASP A 96 11.95 -22.38 -3.38
N MET A 97 12.30 -21.97 -4.61
CA MET A 97 13.05 -22.79 -5.55
C MET A 97 14.46 -23.12 -5.04
N ALA A 98 15.15 -22.16 -4.43
CA ALA A 98 16.48 -22.38 -3.87
C ALA A 98 16.49 -23.34 -2.66
N ASN A 99 15.37 -23.42 -1.94
CA ASN A 99 15.19 -24.31 -0.79
C ASN A 99 14.78 -25.75 -1.14
N ARG A 100 14.46 -26.06 -2.40
CA ARG A 100 14.02 -27.41 -2.74
C ARG A 100 15.16 -28.42 -2.61
N PRO A 101 14.93 -29.58 -1.97
CA PRO A 101 15.91 -30.66 -1.99
C PRO A 101 16.10 -31.14 -3.43
N LYS A 102 17.35 -31.41 -3.80
CA LYS A 102 17.72 -31.98 -5.10
C LYS A 102 17.33 -33.45 -5.18
#